data_AF-A0A2V6JWQ0-F1
#
_entry.id   AF-A0A2V6JWQ0-F1
#
_cell.length_a   1.000
_cell.length_b   1.000
_cell.length_c   1.000
_cell.angle_alpha   90.00
_cell.angle_beta   90.00
_cell.angle_gamma   90.00
#
_symmetry.space_group_name_H-M   'P 1'
#
loop_
_entity.id
_entity.type
_entity.pdbx_description
1 polymer ?
#
loop_
_entity_poly.entity_id
_entity_poly.type
_entity_poly.pdbx_seq_one_letter_code
_entity_poly.pdbx_strand_id
1 'polypeptide(L)'
;MKRSVSEKMTRLCYIFRRHFKQHICATLSAAIVLATALSISAQQNPEIAPRAIAVSAGPNDVARFLAGMPVPENSPLAPLTRDPAWQQHAAFFEERFTKLNVQQLQKLHAWQETYLPESVQPVSVAFYMFSGPDFLYVDQFFPKAAVYVLCGKESLGPPPDPLRIANLSGALGNLENAMKSSLNTTYFITKDMKVDLHEQNLNGALPILYAFLARADKSITNVTFGSLSSGGVFQESARGGSPGVRIRYSDNQSGNSQTMY
;
A
#
# COMPACT_ATOMS: atom_id res chain seq x y z
N MET A 1 27.61 -34.99 41.99
CA MET A 1 28.62 -34.82 43.05
C MET A 1 29.43 -33.56 42.74
N LYS A 2 29.31 -32.52 43.58
CA LYS A 2 30.22 -31.35 43.82
C LYS A 2 30.78 -30.60 42.60
N ARG A 3 30.37 -29.34 42.36
CA ARG A 3 30.92 -28.06 42.89
C ARG A 3 32.41 -27.79 42.59
N SER A 4 32.65 -26.54 42.17
CA SER A 4 33.92 -25.80 42.19
C SER A 4 34.89 -26.19 41.06
N VAL A 5 35.48 -25.25 40.31
CA VAL A 5 36.35 -24.19 40.83
C VAL A 5 36.19 -22.89 40.02
N SER A 6 35.64 -21.89 40.70
CA SER A 6 35.99 -20.48 40.53
C SER A 6 37.39 -20.29 41.11
N GLU A 7 38.38 -19.90 40.30
CA GLU A 7 39.56 -19.10 40.69
C GLU A 7 40.61 -19.13 39.58
N LYS A 8 40.75 -18.02 38.87
CA LYS A 8 42.04 -17.45 38.42
C LYS A 8 41.80 -16.09 37.79
N MET A 9 41.28 -15.19 38.61
CA MET A 9 41.56 -13.77 38.48
C MET A 9 42.87 -13.52 39.23
N THR A 10 43.70 -12.62 38.70
CA THR A 10 44.84 -11.96 39.39
C THR A 10 46.21 -12.65 39.28
N ARG A 11 47.03 -12.22 38.30
CA ARG A 11 48.36 -11.59 38.50
C ARG A 11 49.15 -11.53 37.19
N LEU A 12 49.30 -10.31 36.67
CA LEU A 12 50.47 -9.67 36.05
C LEU A 12 49.90 -8.33 35.48
N CYS A 13 49.84 -7.20 36.19
CA CYS A 13 50.96 -6.34 36.61
C CYS A 13 52.14 -6.44 35.62
N TYR A 14 52.76 -5.40 35.10
CA TYR A 14 52.76 -3.94 35.19
C TYR A 14 53.96 -3.57 34.27
N ILE A 15 54.19 -2.31 33.91
CA ILE A 15 55.42 -1.81 33.24
C ILE A 15 55.43 -1.96 31.69
N PHE A 16 54.99 -0.91 30.98
CA PHE A 16 55.94 0.00 30.33
C PHE A 16 55.25 1.33 30.00
N ARG A 17 55.81 2.39 30.56
CA ARG A 17 55.33 3.78 30.61
C ARG A 17 56.50 4.64 30.11
N ARG A 18 56.19 5.76 29.44
CA ARG A 18 57.11 6.87 29.02
C ARG A 18 57.86 6.60 27.71
N HIS A 19 58.08 7.53 26.79
CA HIS A 19 58.29 8.98 26.83
C HIS A 19 57.61 9.63 25.60
N PHE A 20 57.06 10.85 25.64
CA PHE A 20 57.80 12.07 25.29
C PHE A 20 56.95 13.31 25.63
N LYS A 21 57.53 14.28 26.34
CA LYS A 21 56.94 15.56 26.77
C LYS A 21 58.04 16.63 26.64
N GLN A 22 57.61 17.89 26.47
CA GLN A 22 58.35 19.17 26.59
C GLN A 22 58.83 19.75 25.24
N HIS A 23 58.71 21.06 24.93
CA HIS A 23 58.92 22.31 25.70
C HIS A 23 57.89 23.41 25.28
N ILE A 24 57.24 24.17 26.17
CA ILE A 24 57.61 25.42 26.91
C ILE A 24 58.16 26.56 26.01
N CYS A 25 57.42 27.68 25.91
CA CYS A 25 57.94 29.03 26.21
C CYS A 25 56.81 30.08 26.26
N ALA A 26 56.90 31.00 27.20
CA ALA A 26 55.94 32.07 27.50
C ALA A 26 56.56 33.44 27.17
N THR A 27 55.76 34.39 26.67
CA THR A 27 56.02 35.84 26.81
C THR A 27 54.74 36.67 26.65
N LEU A 28 54.52 37.56 27.63
CA LEU A 28 53.62 38.72 27.64
C LEU A 28 54.01 39.76 26.58
N SER A 29 53.03 40.44 25.95
CA SER A 29 52.82 41.90 26.05
C SER A 29 52.05 42.52 24.87
N ALA A 30 51.30 43.57 25.21
CA ALA A 30 50.88 44.73 24.43
C ALA A 30 49.63 44.64 23.52
N ALA A 31 48.64 45.43 23.94
CA ALA A 31 47.41 45.77 23.24
C ALA A 31 47.67 46.60 21.99
N ILE A 32 46.91 46.32 20.92
CA ILE A 32 46.57 47.28 19.87
C ILE A 32 45.08 47.13 19.59
N VAL A 33 44.34 48.18 19.93
CA VAL A 33 42.96 48.42 19.52
C VAL A 33 42.98 48.80 18.05
N LEU A 34 42.44 47.95 17.18
CA LEU A 34 42.09 48.33 15.81
C LEU A 34 40.62 48.04 15.58
N ALA A 35 39.82 49.11 15.57
CA ALA A 35 38.41 49.08 15.19
C ALA A 35 38.32 48.77 13.69
N THR A 36 38.09 47.51 13.34
CA THR A 36 37.69 47.12 11.98
C THR A 36 36.18 46.94 11.96
N ALA A 37 35.49 47.80 11.24
CA ALA A 37 34.08 47.70 10.95
C ALA A 37 33.79 46.34 10.30
N LEU A 38 33.13 45.44 11.05
CA LEU A 38 32.55 44.24 10.49
C LEU A 38 31.31 44.66 9.69
N SER A 39 31.47 44.80 8.39
CA SER A 39 30.37 44.73 7.45
C SER A 39 29.69 43.38 7.65
N ILE A 40 28.51 43.39 8.27
CA ILE A 40 27.62 42.23 8.32
C ILE A 40 27.15 42.00 6.89
N SER A 41 27.85 41.14 6.15
CA SER A 41 27.26 40.52 4.96
C SER A 41 26.18 39.59 5.48
N ALA A 42 24.92 39.99 5.30
CA ALA A 42 23.79 39.10 5.46
C ALA A 42 23.94 37.99 4.41
N GLN A 43 24.55 36.87 4.82
CA GLN A 43 24.60 35.68 3.99
C GLN A 43 23.17 35.16 3.87
N GLN A 44 22.50 35.54 2.79
CA GLN A 44 21.26 34.93 2.35
C GLN A 44 21.57 33.46 2.06
N ASN A 45 21.38 32.63 3.07
CA ASN A 45 21.24 31.20 2.89
C ASN A 45 20.04 31.01 1.96
N PRO A 46 20.18 30.42 0.76
CA PRO A 46 19.02 30.15 -0.07
C PRO A 46 18.10 29.24 0.73
N GLU A 47 16.96 29.81 1.14
CA GLU A 47 15.85 29.06 1.69
C GLU A 47 15.50 28.02 0.61
N ILE A 48 15.86 26.77 0.89
CA ILE A 48 15.46 25.64 0.04
C ILE A 48 13.94 25.64 0.14
N ALA A 49 13.30 26.20 -0.90
CA ALA A 49 11.86 26.13 -1.07
C ALA A 49 11.43 24.69 -0.79
N PRO A 50 10.35 24.46 -0.01
CA PRO A 50 9.89 23.11 0.24
C PRO A 50 9.73 22.42 -1.11
N ARG A 51 10.51 21.34 -1.33
CA ARG A 51 10.35 20.47 -2.49
C ARG A 51 8.87 20.20 -2.62
N ALA A 52 8.31 20.51 -3.79
CA ALA A 52 6.92 20.22 -4.12
C ALA A 52 6.58 18.82 -3.59
N ILE A 53 5.54 18.75 -2.75
CA ILE A 53 5.00 17.50 -2.22
C ILE A 53 4.88 16.57 -3.43
N ALA A 54 5.54 15.41 -3.37
CA ALA A 54 5.48 14.43 -4.45
C ALA A 54 4.00 14.25 -4.81
N VAL A 55 3.64 14.56 -6.06
CA VAL A 55 2.27 14.39 -6.56
C VAL A 55 2.02 12.89 -6.65
N SER A 56 1.67 12.30 -5.52
CA SER A 56 1.21 10.91 -5.47
C SER A 56 -0.17 10.89 -6.13
N ALA A 57 -0.37 9.95 -7.05
CA ALA A 57 -1.68 9.71 -7.63
C ALA A 57 -2.68 9.40 -6.50
N GLY A 58 -3.88 9.97 -6.59
CA GLY A 58 -4.94 9.61 -5.65
C GLY A 58 -5.25 8.11 -5.72
N PRO A 59 -5.73 7.48 -4.63
CA PRO A 59 -5.98 6.03 -4.61
C PRO A 59 -7.01 5.60 -5.67
N ASN A 60 -7.96 6.47 -6.02
CA ASN A 60 -8.90 6.21 -7.12
C ASN A 60 -8.20 6.14 -8.48
N ASP A 61 -7.29 7.07 -8.78
CA ASP A 61 -6.54 7.08 -10.04
C ASP A 61 -5.67 5.84 -10.16
N VAL A 62 -5.03 5.44 -9.05
CA VAL A 62 -4.28 4.18 -8.97
C VAL A 62 -5.21 2.99 -9.23
N ALA A 63 -6.39 2.95 -8.60
CA ALA A 63 -7.34 1.87 -8.81
C ALA A 63 -7.79 1.76 -10.28
N ARG A 64 -8.13 2.89 -10.91
CA ARG A 64 -8.48 2.94 -12.33
C ARG A 64 -7.33 2.51 -13.22
N PHE A 65 -6.11 2.96 -12.93
CA PHE A 65 -4.91 2.57 -13.67
C PHE A 65 -4.65 1.07 -13.60
N LEU A 66 -4.71 0.47 -12.41
CA LEU A 66 -4.53 -0.97 -12.18
C LEU A 66 -5.69 -1.79 -12.75
N ALA A 67 -6.87 -1.19 -12.90
CA ALA A 67 -8.03 -1.82 -13.52
C ALA A 67 -8.02 -1.73 -15.05
N GLY A 68 -6.97 -1.16 -15.67
CA GLY A 68 -6.94 -0.95 -17.11
C GLY A 68 -7.99 0.05 -17.60
N MET A 69 -8.44 0.96 -16.73
CA MET A 69 -9.48 1.95 -17.02
C MET A 69 -8.88 3.34 -17.26
N PRO A 70 -9.53 4.22 -18.03
CA PRO A 70 -9.05 5.58 -18.25
C PRO A 70 -8.86 6.34 -16.94
N VAL A 71 -7.71 7.00 -16.76
CA VAL A 71 -7.46 7.92 -15.64
C VAL A 71 -7.77 9.37 -16.05
N PRO A 72 -8.08 10.28 -15.11
CA PRO A 72 -8.24 11.70 -15.41
C PRO A 72 -7.01 12.28 -16.10
N GLU A 73 -7.19 13.20 -17.05
CA GLU A 73 -6.08 13.79 -17.82
C GLU A 73 -5.07 14.56 -16.95
N ASN A 74 -5.53 15.13 -15.85
CA ASN A 74 -4.70 15.83 -14.86
C ASN A 74 -4.02 14.87 -13.86
N SER A 75 -4.27 13.57 -13.96
CA SER A 75 -3.62 12.57 -13.12
C SER A 75 -2.13 12.45 -13.46
N PRO A 76 -1.23 12.32 -12.47
CA PRO A 76 0.18 12.01 -12.75
C PRO A 76 0.35 10.64 -13.45
N LEU A 77 -0.67 9.77 -13.44
CA LEU A 77 -0.67 8.48 -14.14
C LEU A 77 -1.04 8.60 -15.63
N ALA A 78 -1.62 9.71 -16.07
CA ALA A 78 -2.07 9.88 -17.45
C ALA A 78 -0.97 9.66 -18.52
N PRO A 79 0.30 10.03 -18.31
CA PRO A 79 1.37 9.69 -19.24
C PRO A 79 1.62 8.18 -19.37
N LEU A 80 1.47 7.41 -18.28
CA LEU A 80 1.72 5.97 -18.26
C LEU A 80 0.67 5.19 -19.05
N THR A 81 -0.54 5.72 -19.26
CA THR A 81 -1.59 5.05 -20.06
C THR A 81 -1.30 5.06 -21.56
N ARG A 82 -0.29 5.81 -22.01
CA ARG A 82 0.20 5.78 -23.39
C ARG A 82 1.23 4.67 -23.63
N ASP A 83 1.70 4.02 -22.57
CA ASP A 83 2.62 2.89 -22.69
C ASP A 83 1.91 1.70 -23.37
N PRO A 84 2.51 1.07 -24.40
CA PRO A 84 1.92 -0.09 -25.06
C PRO A 84 1.59 -1.24 -24.12
N ALA A 85 2.39 -1.45 -23.06
CA ALA A 85 2.12 -2.49 -22.06
C ALA A 85 0.85 -2.19 -21.27
N TRP A 86 0.60 -0.92 -20.93
CA TRP A 86 -0.64 -0.53 -20.27
C TRP A 86 -1.85 -0.66 -21.20
N GLN A 87 -1.71 -0.32 -22.48
CA GLN A 87 -2.81 -0.47 -23.46
C GLN A 87 -3.18 -1.94 -23.68
N GLN A 88 -2.19 -2.83 -23.73
CA GLN A 88 -2.43 -4.27 -23.79
C GLN A 88 -3.13 -4.78 -22.53
N HIS A 89 -2.68 -4.35 -21.37
CA HIS A 89 -3.31 -4.65 -20.08
C HIS A 89 -4.78 -4.19 -20.03
N ALA A 90 -5.05 -2.95 -20.45
CA ALA A 90 -6.40 -2.39 -20.53
C ALA A 90 -7.31 -3.21 -21.45
N ALA A 91 -6.84 -3.56 -22.64
CA ALA A 91 -7.59 -4.40 -23.58
C ALA A 91 -7.86 -5.80 -23.01
N PHE A 92 -6.85 -6.41 -22.37
CA PHE A 92 -7.00 -7.71 -21.72
C PHE A 92 -8.05 -7.67 -20.61
N PHE A 93 -7.97 -6.72 -19.67
CA PHE A 93 -9.00 -6.59 -18.63
C PHE A 93 -10.38 -6.29 -19.22
N GLU A 94 -10.48 -5.50 -20.28
CA GLU A 94 -11.77 -5.25 -20.94
C GLU A 94 -12.42 -6.51 -21.48
N GLU A 95 -11.67 -7.33 -22.20
CA GLU A 95 -12.16 -8.63 -22.68
C GLU A 95 -12.61 -9.52 -21.51
N ARG A 96 -11.77 -9.63 -20.46
CA ARG A 96 -11.98 -10.60 -19.38
C ARG A 96 -13.15 -10.23 -18.48
N PHE A 97 -13.31 -8.96 -18.10
CA PHE A 97 -14.47 -8.53 -17.31
C PHE A 97 -15.76 -8.51 -18.12
N THR A 98 -15.71 -8.17 -19.42
CA THR A 98 -16.89 -8.28 -20.29
C THR A 98 -17.39 -9.72 -20.35
N LYS A 99 -16.47 -10.67 -20.53
CA LYS A 99 -16.78 -12.10 -20.53
C LYS A 99 -17.34 -12.57 -19.18
N LEU A 100 -16.71 -12.17 -18.08
CA LEU A 100 -17.17 -12.49 -16.72
C LEU A 100 -18.60 -12.01 -16.48
N ASN A 101 -18.89 -10.76 -16.86
CA ASN A 101 -20.22 -10.16 -16.71
C ASN A 101 -21.29 -10.98 -17.44
N VAL A 102 -21.11 -11.22 -18.74
CA VAL A 102 -22.10 -11.92 -19.58
C VAL A 102 -22.24 -13.40 -19.18
N GLN A 103 -21.13 -14.07 -18.90
CA GLN A 103 -21.16 -15.51 -18.68
C GLN A 103 -21.63 -15.89 -17.27
N GLN A 104 -21.45 -14.99 -16.31
CA GLN A 104 -21.62 -15.31 -14.89
C GLN A 104 -22.44 -14.27 -14.13
N LEU A 105 -22.00 -13.00 -14.08
CA LEU A 105 -22.63 -12.02 -13.17
C LEU A 105 -24.08 -11.73 -13.53
N GLN A 106 -24.41 -11.64 -14.83
CA GLN A 106 -25.80 -11.49 -15.27
C GLN A 106 -26.69 -12.68 -14.85
N LYS A 107 -26.15 -13.91 -14.90
CA LYS A 107 -26.88 -15.10 -14.44
C LYS A 107 -27.03 -15.13 -12.93
N LEU A 108 -25.99 -14.70 -12.21
CA LEU A 108 -26.01 -14.54 -10.77
C LEU A 108 -27.12 -13.54 -10.37
N HIS A 109 -27.19 -12.38 -11.02
CA HIS A 109 -28.21 -11.38 -10.72
C HIS A 109 -29.63 -11.90 -11.01
N ALA A 110 -29.85 -12.55 -12.16
CA ALA A 110 -31.14 -13.16 -12.48
C ALA A 110 -31.55 -14.24 -11.45
N TRP A 111 -30.58 -15.02 -10.97
CA TRP A 111 -30.80 -16.00 -9.91
C TRP A 111 -31.11 -15.32 -8.57
N GLN A 112 -30.36 -14.27 -8.18
CA GLN A 112 -30.58 -13.54 -6.94
C GLN A 112 -31.96 -12.88 -6.91
N GLU A 113 -32.40 -12.27 -8.00
CA GLU A 113 -33.74 -11.67 -8.09
C GLU A 113 -34.86 -12.68 -7.81
N THR A 114 -34.65 -13.94 -8.20
CA THR A 114 -35.64 -15.01 -8.05
C THR A 114 -35.57 -15.70 -6.68
N TYR A 115 -34.35 -15.97 -6.18
CA TYR A 115 -34.13 -16.88 -5.06
C TYR A 115 -33.52 -16.24 -3.81
N LEU A 116 -32.97 -15.02 -3.93
CA LEU A 116 -32.35 -14.30 -2.82
C LEU A 116 -32.58 -12.77 -2.91
N PRO A 117 -33.82 -12.28 -3.10
CA PRO A 117 -34.10 -10.86 -3.29
C PRO A 117 -33.76 -9.99 -2.06
N GLU A 118 -33.65 -10.57 -0.87
CA GLU A 118 -33.20 -9.90 0.34
C GLU A 118 -31.73 -9.48 0.28
N SER A 119 -30.89 -10.15 -0.52
CA SER A 119 -29.45 -9.85 -0.63
C SER A 119 -29.17 -8.49 -1.26
N VAL A 120 -30.09 -7.98 -2.08
CA VAL A 120 -30.00 -6.67 -2.73
C VAL A 120 -30.69 -5.54 -1.94
N GLN A 121 -31.16 -5.83 -0.72
CA GLN A 121 -31.64 -4.81 0.22
C GLN A 121 -30.47 -4.20 1.00
N PRO A 122 -30.62 -2.99 1.57
CA PRO A 122 -29.59 -2.42 2.43
C PRO A 122 -29.27 -3.32 3.62
N VAL A 123 -27.98 -3.57 3.86
CA VAL A 123 -27.49 -4.34 5.02
C VAL A 123 -26.41 -3.53 5.74
N SER A 124 -26.39 -3.57 7.06
CA SER A 124 -25.39 -2.81 7.82
C SER A 124 -23.97 -3.32 7.59
N VAL A 125 -23.78 -4.65 7.60
CA VAL A 125 -22.46 -5.29 7.46
C VAL A 125 -22.56 -6.59 6.68
N ALA A 126 -21.68 -6.78 5.70
CA ALA A 126 -21.43 -8.06 5.02
C ALA A 126 -20.10 -8.65 5.51
N PHE A 127 -20.17 -9.80 6.18
CA PHE A 127 -18.99 -10.54 6.62
C PHE A 127 -18.63 -11.61 5.60
N TYR A 128 -17.41 -11.57 5.06
CA TYR A 128 -16.88 -12.58 4.16
C TYR A 128 -15.58 -13.16 4.71
N MET A 129 -15.73 -14.11 5.63
CA MET A 129 -14.59 -14.80 6.24
C MET A 129 -13.98 -15.76 5.22
N PHE A 130 -12.66 -15.82 5.13
CA PHE A 130 -11.92 -16.54 4.09
C PHE A 130 -12.10 -15.98 2.66
N SER A 131 -12.36 -14.67 2.55
CA SER A 131 -12.55 -13.99 1.26
C SER A 131 -11.32 -13.95 0.37
N GLY A 132 -10.13 -13.90 0.97
CA GLY A 132 -8.95 -13.36 0.29
C GLY A 132 -9.27 -11.96 -0.27
N PRO A 133 -8.76 -11.61 -1.48
CA PRO A 133 -9.06 -10.33 -2.12
C PRO A 133 -10.37 -10.35 -2.94
N ASP A 134 -11.30 -11.26 -2.70
CA ASP A 134 -12.56 -11.38 -3.46
C ASP A 134 -13.61 -10.34 -3.04
N PHE A 135 -13.36 -9.06 -3.37
CA PHE A 135 -14.37 -8.02 -3.24
C PHE A 135 -15.49 -8.17 -4.28
N LEU A 136 -15.14 -8.65 -5.48
CA LEU A 136 -16.07 -8.69 -6.61
C LEU A 136 -17.36 -9.42 -6.25
N TYR A 137 -17.29 -10.67 -5.80
CA TYR A 137 -18.51 -11.45 -5.56
C TYR A 137 -19.30 -10.96 -4.35
N VAL A 138 -18.65 -10.54 -3.26
CA VAL A 138 -19.41 -10.02 -2.10
C VAL A 138 -20.16 -8.74 -2.44
N ASP A 139 -19.60 -7.89 -3.31
CA ASP A 139 -20.29 -6.72 -3.85
C ASP A 139 -21.46 -7.12 -4.77
N GLN A 140 -21.30 -8.13 -5.64
CA GLN A 140 -22.43 -8.60 -6.47
C GLN A 140 -23.56 -9.21 -5.62
N PHE A 141 -23.22 -9.96 -4.57
CA PHE A 141 -24.23 -10.56 -3.69
C PHE A 141 -24.92 -9.53 -2.80
N PHE A 142 -24.15 -8.61 -2.20
CA PHE A 142 -24.65 -7.64 -1.23
C PHE A 142 -24.27 -6.22 -1.64
N PRO A 143 -24.74 -5.70 -2.79
CA PRO A 143 -24.26 -4.43 -3.36
C PRO A 143 -24.58 -3.20 -2.50
N LYS A 144 -25.54 -3.35 -1.57
CA LYS A 144 -25.99 -2.27 -0.68
C LYS A 144 -25.53 -2.44 0.77
N ALA A 145 -24.48 -3.23 1.02
CA ALA A 145 -23.89 -3.31 2.36
C ALA A 145 -23.16 -2.00 2.69
N ALA A 146 -23.40 -1.41 3.86
CA ALA A 146 -22.69 -0.19 4.26
C ALA A 146 -21.21 -0.48 4.62
N VAL A 147 -20.96 -1.66 5.18
CA VAL A 147 -19.63 -2.14 5.57
C VAL A 147 -19.39 -3.54 5.05
N TYR A 148 -18.22 -3.77 4.47
CA TYR A 148 -17.70 -5.08 4.09
C TYR A 148 -16.54 -5.43 5.00
N VAL A 149 -16.54 -6.65 5.55
CA VAL A 149 -15.43 -7.17 6.36
C VAL A 149 -14.90 -8.42 5.69
N LEU A 150 -13.75 -8.29 5.04
CA LEU A 150 -13.05 -9.34 4.32
C LEU A 150 -11.91 -9.85 5.20
N CYS A 151 -11.82 -11.16 5.37
CA CYS A 151 -10.76 -11.78 6.18
C CYS A 151 -10.03 -12.84 5.36
N GLY A 152 -8.87 -12.47 4.84
CA GLY A 152 -7.95 -13.36 4.10
C GLY A 152 -6.73 -13.77 4.90
N LYS A 153 -5.96 -14.72 4.36
CA LYS A 153 -4.63 -15.10 4.88
C LYS A 153 -3.48 -14.41 4.14
N GLU A 154 -3.81 -13.70 3.07
CA GLU A 154 -2.91 -13.00 2.19
C GLU A 154 -2.38 -11.73 2.87
N SER A 155 -1.11 -11.40 2.61
CA SER A 155 -0.59 -10.09 3.01
C SER A 155 -1.25 -9.00 2.15
N LEU A 156 -1.66 -7.90 2.77
CA LEU A 156 -2.22 -6.75 2.05
C LEU A 156 -1.17 -6.06 1.15
N GLY A 157 0.10 -6.12 1.54
CA GLY A 157 1.18 -5.39 0.86
C GLY A 157 1.15 -3.89 1.17
N PRO A 158 2.12 -3.12 0.65
CA PRO A 158 2.11 -1.66 0.69
C PRO A 158 1.02 -1.09 -0.24
N PRO A 159 0.66 0.20 -0.10
CA PRO A 159 -0.13 0.88 -1.13
C PRO A 159 0.54 0.75 -2.50
N PRO A 160 -0.20 0.40 -3.57
CA PRO A 160 0.37 0.36 -4.91
C PRO A 160 0.77 1.76 -5.38
N ASP A 161 1.95 1.87 -5.99
CA ASP A 161 2.46 3.11 -6.56
C ASP A 161 2.98 2.87 -7.99
N PRO A 162 2.13 2.99 -9.01
CA PRO A 162 2.51 2.73 -10.39
C PRO A 162 3.62 3.65 -10.91
N LEU A 163 3.78 4.85 -10.35
CA LEU A 163 4.83 5.81 -10.76
C LEU A 163 6.24 5.32 -10.40
N ARG A 164 6.35 4.35 -9.49
CA ARG A 164 7.63 3.80 -9.03
C ARG A 164 7.97 2.46 -9.66
N ILE A 165 7.13 1.94 -10.54
CA ILE A 165 7.33 0.65 -11.19
C ILE A 165 8.31 0.81 -12.35
N ALA A 166 9.49 0.19 -12.23
CA ALA A 166 10.50 0.22 -13.29
C ALA A 166 10.15 -0.69 -14.48
N ASN A 167 9.60 -1.88 -14.21
CA ASN A 167 9.16 -2.84 -15.23
C ASN A 167 7.63 -2.90 -15.25
N LEU A 168 6.99 -1.95 -15.93
CA LEU A 168 5.53 -1.83 -15.97
C LEU A 168 4.89 -3.06 -16.61
N SER A 169 5.43 -3.54 -17.74
CA SER A 169 4.91 -4.73 -18.43
C SER A 169 4.91 -5.98 -17.55
N GLY A 170 6.02 -6.25 -16.85
CA GLY A 170 6.09 -7.38 -15.92
C GLY A 170 5.13 -7.24 -14.75
N ALA A 171 5.04 -6.05 -14.14
CA ALA A 171 4.14 -5.82 -13.01
C ALA A 171 2.66 -5.99 -13.39
N LEU A 172 2.25 -5.46 -14.54
CA LEU A 172 0.88 -5.63 -15.05
C LEU A 172 0.59 -7.08 -15.44
N GLY A 173 1.53 -7.77 -16.10
CA GLY A 173 1.40 -9.20 -16.41
C GLY A 173 1.26 -10.08 -15.16
N ASN A 174 1.96 -9.74 -14.07
CA ASN A 174 1.81 -10.44 -12.79
C ASN A 174 0.43 -10.19 -12.17
N LEU A 175 -0.07 -8.96 -12.22
CA LEU A 175 -1.43 -8.63 -11.77
C LEU A 175 -2.49 -9.40 -12.58
N GLU A 176 -2.31 -9.46 -13.90
CA GLU A 176 -3.17 -10.24 -14.80
C GLU A 176 -3.18 -11.72 -14.44
N ASN A 177 -2.02 -12.33 -14.19
CA ASN A 177 -1.89 -13.72 -13.80
C ASN A 177 -2.54 -14.00 -12.44
N ALA A 178 -2.29 -13.15 -11.44
CA ALA A 178 -2.87 -13.26 -10.11
C ALA A 178 -4.41 -13.20 -10.14
N MET A 179 -4.98 -12.39 -11.03
CA MET A 179 -6.43 -12.26 -11.22
C MET A 179 -7.00 -13.27 -12.24
N LYS A 180 -6.16 -13.94 -13.03
CA LYS A 180 -6.60 -14.80 -14.13
C LYS A 180 -7.51 -15.94 -13.67
N SER A 181 -7.19 -16.54 -12.52
CA SER A 181 -7.96 -17.65 -11.93
C SER A 181 -9.33 -17.18 -11.45
N SER A 182 -9.40 -16.08 -10.69
CA SER A 182 -10.68 -15.57 -10.17
C SER A 182 -11.59 -15.12 -11.31
N LEU A 183 -11.02 -14.48 -12.33
CA LEU A 183 -11.76 -14.02 -13.51
C LEU A 183 -12.20 -15.15 -14.46
N ASN A 184 -11.60 -16.34 -14.41
CA ASN A 184 -11.97 -17.48 -15.27
C ASN A 184 -12.84 -18.52 -14.56
N THR A 185 -12.62 -18.78 -13.27
CA THR A 185 -13.13 -19.97 -12.59
C THR A 185 -13.86 -19.64 -11.29
N THR A 186 -14.15 -18.36 -11.01
CA THR A 186 -14.96 -17.89 -9.86
C THR A 186 -14.33 -18.13 -8.49
N TYR A 187 -13.06 -18.54 -8.43
CA TYR A 187 -12.29 -18.66 -7.20
C TYR A 187 -10.80 -18.41 -7.46
N PHE A 188 -10.11 -17.98 -6.42
CA PHE A 188 -8.67 -17.81 -6.45
C PHE A 188 -7.95 -19.15 -6.21
N ILE A 189 -7.00 -19.50 -7.08
CA ILE A 189 -6.08 -20.62 -6.81
C ILE A 189 -4.92 -20.08 -5.97
N THR A 190 -4.90 -20.46 -4.69
CA THR A 190 -3.99 -19.94 -3.64
C THR A 190 -2.51 -20.15 -3.94
N LYS A 191 -2.16 -21.16 -4.75
CA LYS A 191 -0.78 -21.48 -5.13
C LYS A 191 -0.19 -20.44 -6.09
N ASP A 192 -0.99 -19.98 -7.04
CA ASP A 192 -0.55 -19.06 -8.09
C ASP A 192 -0.43 -17.63 -7.54
N MET A 193 -1.36 -17.23 -6.66
CA MET A 193 -1.28 -15.93 -5.96
C MET A 193 -0.04 -15.77 -5.09
N LYS A 194 0.43 -16.84 -4.41
CA LYS A 194 1.56 -16.75 -3.49
C LYS A 194 2.89 -16.48 -4.22
N VAL A 195 3.02 -16.88 -5.48
CA VAL A 195 4.25 -16.65 -6.25
C VAL A 195 4.24 -15.24 -6.84
N ASP A 196 3.10 -14.80 -7.38
CA ASP A 196 2.99 -13.54 -8.13
C ASP A 196 2.94 -12.30 -7.22
N LEU A 197 2.42 -12.44 -5.98
CA LEU A 197 2.32 -11.33 -5.01
C LEU A 197 3.61 -11.05 -4.23
N HIS A 198 4.70 -11.76 -4.51
CA HIS A 198 6.01 -11.55 -3.86
C HIS A 198 7.05 -10.86 -4.76
N GLU A 199 6.75 -10.63 -6.04
CA GLU A 199 7.63 -9.87 -6.93
C GLU A 199 7.59 -8.36 -6.64
N GLN A 200 8.68 -7.65 -6.95
CA GLN A 200 9.01 -6.36 -6.34
C GLN A 200 8.09 -5.16 -6.68
N ASN A 201 7.04 -5.34 -7.50
CA ASN A 201 6.18 -4.25 -7.96
C ASN A 201 4.72 -4.74 -8.05
N LEU A 202 3.82 -4.21 -7.20
CA LEU A 202 2.43 -4.66 -7.00
C LEU A 202 2.26 -5.93 -6.15
N ASN A 203 2.92 -5.98 -5.00
CA ASN A 203 2.81 -7.07 -4.05
C ASN A 203 1.58 -6.98 -3.13
N GLY A 204 1.07 -8.14 -2.71
CA GLY A 204 -0.05 -8.28 -1.78
C GLY A 204 -1.45 -8.17 -2.39
N ALA A 205 -2.47 -8.23 -1.55
CA ALA A 205 -3.87 -8.26 -1.97
C ALA A 205 -4.43 -6.88 -2.42
N LEU A 206 -3.81 -5.76 -2.04
CA LEU A 206 -4.35 -4.43 -2.32
C LEU A 206 -4.48 -4.08 -3.80
N PRO A 207 -3.51 -4.36 -4.69
CA PRO A 207 -3.67 -4.10 -6.12
C PRO A 207 -4.91 -4.77 -6.73
N ILE A 208 -5.23 -5.99 -6.29
CA ILE A 208 -6.41 -6.75 -6.73
C ILE A 208 -7.69 -6.08 -6.21
N LEU A 209 -7.73 -5.72 -4.93
CA LEU A 209 -8.88 -5.03 -4.33
C LEU A 209 -9.15 -3.67 -5.00
N TYR A 210 -8.10 -2.93 -5.33
CA TYR A 210 -8.18 -1.67 -6.06
C TYR A 210 -8.79 -1.88 -7.45
N ALA A 211 -8.29 -2.88 -8.20
CA ALA A 211 -8.80 -3.20 -9.51
C ALA A 211 -10.27 -3.62 -9.47
N PHE A 212 -10.67 -4.47 -8.51
CA PHE A 212 -12.07 -4.87 -8.36
C PHE A 212 -13.00 -3.72 -7.98
N LEU A 213 -12.61 -2.84 -7.06
CA LEU A 213 -13.41 -1.67 -6.72
C LEU A 213 -13.67 -0.80 -7.95
N ALA A 214 -12.64 -0.48 -8.73
CA ALA A 214 -12.80 0.31 -9.95
C ALA A 214 -13.68 -0.40 -11.00
N ARG A 215 -13.52 -1.72 -11.18
CA ARG A 215 -14.33 -2.50 -12.14
C ARG A 215 -15.77 -2.75 -11.67
N ALA A 216 -16.02 -2.66 -10.37
CA ALA A 216 -17.36 -2.64 -9.78
C ALA A 216 -17.98 -1.23 -9.78
N ASP A 217 -17.41 -0.28 -10.54
CA ASP A 217 -17.86 1.11 -10.63
C ASP A 217 -17.90 1.83 -9.27
N LYS A 218 -16.87 1.58 -8.45
CA LYS A 218 -16.66 2.25 -7.17
C LYS A 218 -15.46 3.20 -7.27
N SER A 219 -15.54 4.32 -6.54
CA SER A 219 -14.45 5.29 -6.48
C SER A 219 -13.80 5.33 -5.10
N ILE A 220 -12.50 5.03 -5.02
CA ILE A 220 -11.79 4.99 -3.74
C ILE A 220 -11.52 6.42 -3.23
N THR A 221 -12.05 6.74 -2.04
CA THR A 221 -11.90 8.06 -1.44
C THR A 221 -10.78 8.12 -0.40
N ASN A 222 -10.53 7.01 0.32
CA ASN A 222 -9.45 6.95 1.31
C ASN A 222 -9.00 5.52 1.57
N VAL A 223 -7.69 5.35 1.83
CA VAL A 223 -7.11 4.08 2.26
C VAL A 223 -6.28 4.33 3.50
N THR A 224 -6.63 3.65 4.60
CA THR A 224 -5.95 3.79 5.89
C THR A 224 -5.40 2.44 6.35
N PHE A 225 -4.12 2.39 6.69
CA PHE A 225 -3.51 1.21 7.29
C PHE A 225 -3.68 1.24 8.81
N GLY A 226 -3.83 0.07 9.41
CA GLY A 226 -4.00 -0.03 10.85
C GLY A 226 -3.99 -1.47 11.34
N SER A 227 -4.54 -1.66 12.53
CA SER A 227 -4.73 -2.98 13.11
C SER A 227 -6.05 -3.06 13.85
N LEU A 228 -6.59 -4.27 13.92
CA LEU A 228 -7.73 -4.59 14.76
C LEU A 228 -7.25 -4.89 16.18
N SER A 229 -7.75 -4.12 17.14
CA SER A 229 -7.56 -4.42 18.57
C SER A 229 -8.29 -5.71 18.97
N SER A 230 -7.96 -6.26 20.15
CA SER A 230 -8.64 -7.45 20.69
C SER A 230 -10.14 -7.25 20.93
N GLY A 231 -10.59 -5.99 21.05
CA GLY A 231 -12.00 -5.62 21.16
C GLY A 231 -12.72 -5.43 19.82
N GLY A 232 -12.08 -5.71 18.69
CA GLY A 232 -12.69 -5.56 17.36
C GLY A 232 -12.74 -4.11 16.85
N VAL A 233 -11.99 -3.19 17.46
CA VAL A 233 -11.91 -1.79 17.00
C VAL A 233 -10.70 -1.61 16.10
N PHE A 234 -10.90 -1.07 14.90
CA PHE A 234 -9.83 -0.71 13.96
C PHE A 234 -9.10 0.55 14.45
N GLN A 235 -7.78 0.47 14.57
CA GLN A 235 -6.91 1.53 15.02
C GLN A 235 -5.93 1.92 13.92
N GLU A 236 -6.01 3.17 13.46
CA GLU A 236 -5.18 3.69 12.38
C GLU A 236 -3.72 3.80 12.82
N SER A 237 -2.81 3.34 11.96
CA SER A 237 -1.36 3.39 12.18
C SER A 237 -0.88 2.73 13.49
N ALA A 238 -1.72 1.93 14.15
CA ALA A 238 -1.38 1.23 15.38
C ALA A 238 -0.47 0.03 15.08
N ARG A 239 0.46 -0.23 16.01
CA ARG A 239 1.32 -1.41 16.00
C ARG A 239 0.86 -2.35 17.12
N GLY A 240 0.44 -3.57 16.75
CA GLY A 240 -0.12 -4.56 17.67
C GLY A 240 -1.58 -4.91 17.31
N GLY A 241 -1.97 -6.18 17.52
CA GLY A 241 -3.24 -6.71 17.01
C GLY A 241 -3.15 -7.29 15.60
N SER A 242 -4.29 -7.61 15.00
CA SER A 242 -4.34 -8.18 13.64
C SER A 242 -4.20 -7.06 12.59
N PRO A 243 -3.18 -7.07 11.72
CA PRO A 243 -3.02 -6.03 10.70
C PRO A 243 -4.22 -5.96 9.75
N GLY A 244 -4.56 -4.76 9.30
CA GLY A 244 -5.68 -4.54 8.37
C GLY A 244 -5.57 -3.22 7.62
N VAL A 245 -6.45 -3.06 6.62
CA VAL A 245 -6.58 -1.82 5.86
C VAL A 245 -8.06 -1.46 5.80
N ARG A 246 -8.38 -0.20 6.03
CA ARG A 246 -9.71 0.35 5.82
C ARG A 246 -9.73 1.10 4.49
N ILE A 247 -10.58 0.68 3.57
CA ILE A 247 -10.83 1.36 2.29
C ILE A 247 -12.20 2.00 2.35
N ARG A 248 -12.26 3.33 2.25
CA ARG A 248 -13.51 4.07 2.04
C ARG A 248 -13.66 4.35 0.55
N TYR A 249 -14.87 4.17 0.05
CA TYR A 249 -15.20 4.40 -1.35
C TYR A 249 -16.66 4.85 -1.50
N SER A 250 -16.97 5.44 -2.64
CA SER A 250 -18.33 5.73 -3.06
C SER A 250 -18.76 4.74 -4.13
N ASP A 251 -20.00 4.28 -4.07
CA ASP A 251 -20.67 3.64 -5.18
C ASP A 251 -21.09 4.70 -6.20
N ASN A 252 -20.56 4.65 -7.42
CA ASN A 252 -20.82 5.70 -8.41
C ASN A 252 -22.28 5.70 -8.90
N GLN A 253 -22.97 4.56 -8.81
CA GLN A 253 -24.36 4.44 -9.25
C GLN A 253 -25.33 5.05 -8.25
N SER A 254 -25.14 4.75 -6.96
CA SER A 254 -26.04 5.21 -5.89
C SER A 254 -25.56 6.48 -5.17
N GLY A 255 -24.29 6.83 -5.30
CA GLY A 255 -23.64 7.90 -4.53
C GLY A 255 -23.37 7.53 -3.06
N ASN A 256 -23.71 6.31 -2.64
CA ASN A 256 -23.56 5.88 -1.25
C ASN A 256 -22.09 5.74 -0.87
N SER A 257 -21.75 6.17 0.35
CA SER A 257 -20.44 5.90 0.94
C SER A 257 -20.44 4.53 1.60
N GLN A 258 -19.45 3.71 1.26
CA GLN A 258 -19.25 2.36 1.79
C GLN A 258 -17.83 2.22 2.34
N THR A 259 -17.64 1.23 3.22
CA THR A 259 -16.34 0.94 3.82
C THR A 259 -16.02 -0.54 3.72
N MET A 260 -14.80 -0.87 3.31
CA MET A 260 -14.25 -2.22 3.36
C MET A 260 -13.12 -2.29 4.39
N TYR A 261 -13.10 -3.36 5.17
CA TYR A 261 -12.03 -3.77 6.07
C TYR A 261 -11.43 -5.09 5.63
#